data_AF-A0A1L7VCS9-F1
#
_entry.id   AF-A0A1L7VCS9-F1
#
_cell.length_a   1.000
_cell.length_b   1.000
_cell.length_c   1.000
_cell.angle_alpha   90.00
_cell.angle_beta   90.00
_cell.angle_gamma   90.00
#
_symmetry.space_group_name_H-M   'P 1'
#
loop_
_entity.id
_entity.type
_entity.pdbx_description
1 polymer ?
#
loop_
_entity_poly.entity_id
_entity_poly.type
_entity_poly.pdbx_seq_one_letter_code
_entity_poly.pdbx_strand_id
1 'polypeptide(L)'
;MAPGGPPGGGSRGRGGKFRKPARGGGKKFSRDIRPLDADGNEVSMWAVDPNKKDDDSDEEESSEEESSEEEEEEDSGEESGAGPSQEQTQEQSREARKAEKKARKEAAIARQKAKTVEVGDLPSSDEDESESDEDDDMPANPNHSKKARKQAASSGVDEITDGVENLQAAPSRREREALEAAAAKERHMRLTAQGKTDESRADLERLKEIRERRALDAARRQAEREEREEQEKIKKAEFEAKEARRREAAAGKKGKKK
;
A
#
# COMPACT_ATOMS: atom_id res chain seq x y z
N MET A 1 -42.14 -51.92 -34.65
CA MET A 1 -42.55 -50.89 -35.63
C MET A 1 -41.83 -49.59 -35.24
N ALA A 2 -41.31 -48.85 -36.23
CA ALA A 2 -40.26 -47.83 -36.14
C ALA A 2 -40.46 -46.63 -35.16
N PRO A 3 -39.38 -45.94 -34.75
CA PRO A 3 -39.38 -44.78 -33.85
C PRO A 3 -39.77 -43.46 -34.56
N GLY A 4 -40.60 -42.63 -33.92
CA GLY A 4 -40.91 -41.27 -34.36
C GLY A 4 -39.75 -40.32 -34.03
N GLY A 5 -39.04 -39.88 -35.07
CA GLY A 5 -37.86 -39.00 -34.96
C GLY A 5 -38.16 -37.59 -34.42
N PRO A 6 -37.12 -36.85 -34.00
CA PRO A 6 -37.23 -35.50 -33.45
C PRO A 6 -37.81 -34.52 -34.49
N PRO A 7 -38.56 -33.48 -34.06
CA PRO A 7 -39.17 -32.53 -34.98
C PRO A 7 -38.11 -31.75 -35.76
N GLY A 8 -37.99 -32.12 -37.03
CA GLY A 8 -37.64 -31.32 -38.20
C GLY A 8 -36.80 -30.06 -37.96
N GLY A 9 -35.49 -30.21 -38.18
CA GLY A 9 -34.69 -29.14 -38.77
C GLY A 9 -35.28 -28.78 -40.14
N GLY A 10 -35.94 -27.63 -40.21
CA GLY A 10 -36.65 -27.19 -41.40
C GLY A 10 -37.01 -25.71 -41.40
N SER A 11 -36.04 -24.82 -41.51
CA SER A 11 -36.23 -23.62 -42.34
C SER A 11 -34.90 -23.15 -42.94
N ARG A 12 -34.48 -23.85 -44.00
CA ARG A 12 -33.65 -23.23 -45.03
C ARG A 12 -34.46 -22.07 -45.62
N GLY A 13 -34.14 -20.83 -45.27
CA GLY A 13 -34.76 -19.67 -45.92
C GLY A 13 -34.68 -18.37 -45.12
N ARG A 14 -33.69 -17.55 -45.45
CA ARG A 14 -33.64 -16.08 -45.22
C ARG A 14 -33.75 -15.62 -43.76
N GLY A 15 -32.73 -15.92 -42.96
CA GLY A 15 -32.48 -15.31 -41.65
C GLY A 15 -31.90 -13.90 -41.76
N GLY A 16 -32.66 -12.94 -42.30
CA GLY A 16 -32.25 -11.54 -42.42
C GLY A 16 -33.39 -10.58 -42.06
N LYS A 17 -33.09 -9.64 -41.15
CA LYS A 17 -33.83 -8.40 -40.81
C LYS A 17 -35.28 -8.51 -40.28
N PHE A 18 -35.99 -9.63 -40.48
CA PHE A 18 -37.41 -9.75 -40.07
C PHE A 18 -37.69 -10.83 -39.02
N ARG A 19 -36.67 -11.50 -38.46
CA ARG A 19 -36.87 -12.32 -37.27
C ARG A 19 -36.72 -11.44 -36.05
N LYS A 20 -37.80 -11.29 -35.27
CA LYS A 20 -37.72 -10.74 -33.91
C LYS A 20 -36.61 -11.49 -33.17
N PRO A 21 -35.74 -10.81 -32.40
CA PRO A 21 -34.77 -11.52 -31.58
C PRO A 21 -35.53 -12.53 -30.73
N ALA A 22 -35.11 -13.79 -30.75
CA ALA A 22 -35.67 -14.79 -29.86
C ALA A 22 -35.52 -14.25 -28.43
N ARG A 23 -36.65 -14.12 -27.71
CA ARG A 23 -36.67 -13.66 -26.30
C ARG A 23 -35.66 -14.52 -25.52
N GLY A 24 -34.58 -13.90 -25.04
CA GLY A 24 -33.50 -14.57 -24.30
C GLY A 24 -32.14 -14.64 -25.00
N GLY A 25 -32.02 -14.21 -26.26
CA GLY A 25 -30.74 -14.16 -27.00
C GLY A 25 -30.10 -12.78 -27.06
N GLY A 26 -30.06 -12.05 -25.95
CA GLY A 26 -29.39 -10.74 -25.88
C GLY A 26 -27.86 -10.87 -26.00
N LYS A 27 -27.20 -9.82 -26.52
CA LYS A 27 -25.73 -9.73 -26.54
C LYS A 27 -25.23 -9.78 -25.09
N LYS A 28 -24.38 -10.75 -24.77
CA LYS A 28 -23.86 -10.97 -23.42
C LYS A 28 -22.67 -10.05 -23.18
N PHE A 29 -22.94 -8.82 -22.80
CA PHE A 29 -21.88 -7.85 -22.50
C PHE A 29 -21.09 -8.20 -21.24
N SER A 30 -21.55 -9.14 -20.40
CA SER A 30 -20.86 -9.56 -19.17
C SER A 30 -19.89 -10.73 -19.33
N ARG A 31 -19.85 -11.40 -20.49
CA ARG A 31 -18.99 -12.58 -20.68
C ARG A 31 -17.61 -12.24 -21.25
N ASP A 32 -17.50 -11.11 -21.96
CA ASP A 32 -16.28 -10.69 -22.66
C ASP A 32 -15.66 -9.42 -22.03
N ILE A 33 -15.96 -9.11 -20.76
CA ILE A 33 -15.37 -7.97 -20.03
C ILE A 33 -13.98 -8.33 -19.45
N ARG A 34 -13.76 -9.62 -19.16
CA ARG A 34 -12.51 -10.07 -18.57
C ARG A 34 -11.43 -10.16 -19.66
N PRO A 35 -10.19 -9.72 -19.40
CA PRO A 35 -9.10 -9.89 -20.35
C PRO A 35 -8.90 -11.39 -20.60
N LEU A 36 -8.81 -11.78 -21.87
CA LEU A 36 -8.56 -13.15 -22.29
C LEU A 36 -7.13 -13.26 -22.84
N ASP A 37 -6.47 -14.38 -22.56
CA ASP A 37 -5.18 -14.73 -23.15
C ASP A 37 -5.34 -15.10 -24.65
N ALA A 38 -4.24 -15.25 -25.38
CA ALA A 38 -4.22 -15.69 -26.78
C ALA A 38 -4.96 -17.03 -27.00
N ASP A 39 -5.02 -17.89 -25.97
CA ASP A 39 -5.75 -19.16 -25.97
C ASP A 39 -7.23 -19.04 -25.55
N GLY A 40 -7.73 -17.83 -25.28
CA GLY A 40 -9.13 -17.56 -24.94
C GLY A 40 -9.52 -17.91 -23.49
N ASN A 41 -8.54 -18.13 -22.61
CA ASN A 41 -8.75 -18.34 -21.18
C ASN A 41 -8.84 -17.01 -20.43
N GLU A 42 -9.65 -16.96 -19.38
CA GLU A 42 -9.81 -15.77 -18.54
C GLU A 42 -8.53 -15.46 -17.76
N VAL A 43 -7.95 -14.29 -17.99
CA VAL A 43 -6.80 -13.76 -17.24
C VAL A 43 -7.34 -12.86 -16.13
N SER A 44 -6.80 -13.01 -14.92
CA SER A 44 -7.11 -12.09 -13.84
C SER A 44 -6.55 -10.70 -14.19
N MET A 45 -7.32 -9.64 -13.96
CA MET A 45 -6.87 -8.25 -14.19
C MET A 45 -5.60 -7.88 -13.40
N TRP A 46 -5.23 -8.69 -12.41
CA TRP A 46 -4.09 -8.51 -11.51
C TRP A 46 -2.96 -9.51 -11.78
N ALA A 47 -3.14 -10.42 -12.74
CA ALA A 47 -2.06 -11.30 -13.16
C ALA A 47 -1.05 -10.49 -13.98
N VAL A 48 0.24 -10.64 -13.64
CA VAL A 48 1.34 -10.12 -14.45
C VAL A 48 1.21 -10.71 -15.86
N ASP A 49 1.07 -9.83 -16.84
CA ASP A 49 0.88 -10.17 -18.24
C ASP A 49 1.99 -11.14 -18.71
N PRO A 50 1.67 -12.38 -19.11
CA PRO A 50 2.67 -13.37 -19.48
C PRO A 50 3.43 -13.01 -20.76
N ASN A 51 2.86 -12.15 -21.61
CA ASN A 51 3.50 -11.60 -22.81
C ASN A 51 4.43 -10.42 -22.49
N LYS A 52 4.42 -9.92 -21.26
CA LYS A 52 5.30 -8.87 -20.77
C LYS A 52 6.48 -9.45 -20.00
N LYS A 53 7.04 -10.54 -20.54
CA LYS A 53 8.34 -11.07 -20.14
C LYS A 53 9.41 -10.47 -21.06
N ASP A 54 10.21 -9.59 -20.46
CA ASP A 54 11.60 -9.33 -20.84
C ASP A 54 11.85 -8.59 -22.17
N ASP A 55 11.28 -7.39 -22.38
CA ASP A 55 11.84 -6.43 -23.35
C ASP A 55 11.58 -4.96 -22.97
N ASP A 56 12.62 -4.14 -23.12
CA ASP A 56 12.78 -2.68 -22.89
C ASP A 56 12.70 -2.18 -21.43
N SER A 57 13.77 -1.66 -20.77
CA SER A 57 14.90 -0.82 -21.20
C SER A 57 14.49 0.48 -21.93
N ASP A 58 14.52 1.58 -21.17
CA ASP A 58 14.54 2.99 -21.61
C ASP A 58 13.32 3.56 -22.37
N GLU A 59 12.46 4.30 -21.65
CA GLU A 59 12.37 5.78 -21.77
C GLU A 59 11.44 6.36 -20.67
N GLU A 60 12.03 7.26 -19.88
CA GLU A 60 11.50 8.43 -19.14
C GLU A 60 9.97 8.62 -18.96
N GLU A 61 9.53 8.83 -17.71
CA GLU A 61 8.84 10.06 -17.24
C GLU A 61 7.99 9.78 -15.98
N SER A 62 8.42 10.40 -14.87
CA SER A 62 7.58 11.05 -13.86
C SER A 62 6.16 10.52 -13.59
N SER A 63 5.94 9.95 -12.40
CA SER A 63 4.95 10.44 -11.42
C SER A 63 4.69 9.39 -10.33
N GLU A 64 5.18 9.68 -9.12
CA GLU A 64 4.41 9.65 -7.88
C GLU A 64 3.14 8.77 -7.88
N GLU A 65 3.23 7.54 -7.38
CA GLU A 65 2.05 6.79 -6.96
C GLU A 65 1.77 7.10 -5.49
N GLU A 66 0.86 8.06 -5.30
CA GLU A 66 0.14 8.21 -4.05
C GLU A 66 -0.85 7.05 -3.90
N SER A 67 -0.84 6.47 -2.71
CA SER A 67 -1.81 5.52 -2.18
C SER A 67 -3.25 6.05 -2.36
N SER A 68 -3.96 5.45 -3.33
CA SER A 68 -5.38 5.69 -3.59
C SER A 68 -6.21 4.63 -2.87
N GLU A 69 -6.52 4.89 -1.61
CA GLU A 69 -7.54 4.18 -0.83
C GLU A 69 -8.94 4.67 -1.30
N GLU A 70 -9.70 3.76 -1.90
CA GLU A 70 -11.10 3.95 -2.26
C GLU A 70 -11.99 4.00 -1.01
N GLU A 71 -12.76 5.07 -0.87
CA GLU A 71 -14.03 5.12 -0.14
C GLU A 71 -14.94 6.05 -0.98
N GLU A 72 -15.63 5.49 -1.98
CA GLU A 72 -16.72 6.16 -2.70
C GLU A 72 -18.07 5.56 -2.30
N GLU A 73 -18.76 6.31 -1.45
CA GLU A 73 -20.20 6.22 -1.21
C GLU A 73 -20.97 6.89 -2.36
N GLU A 74 -22.12 6.28 -2.63
CA GLU A 74 -23.01 6.42 -3.77
C GLU A 74 -23.75 7.78 -3.78
N ASP A 75 -23.67 8.56 -4.86
CA ASP A 75 -24.74 9.52 -5.21
C ASP A 75 -24.89 9.64 -6.73
N SER A 76 -25.97 9.03 -7.20
CA SER A 76 -26.47 9.03 -8.57
C SER A 76 -27.02 10.41 -8.98
N GLY A 77 -26.43 11.01 -10.02
CA GLY A 77 -26.96 12.19 -10.68
C GLY A 77 -26.70 12.17 -12.19
N GLU A 78 -27.78 12.10 -12.95
CA GLU A 78 -27.90 11.84 -14.39
C GLU A 78 -27.44 13.01 -15.30
N GLU A 79 -26.98 12.64 -16.51
CA GLU A 79 -27.09 13.39 -17.80
C GLU A 79 -26.59 14.85 -17.83
N SER A 80 -25.57 15.22 -18.63
CA SER A 80 -25.69 15.46 -20.08
C SER A 80 -24.38 16.05 -20.61
N GLY A 81 -24.09 15.82 -21.89
CA GLY A 81 -22.86 16.26 -22.55
C GLY A 81 -22.71 17.79 -22.62
N ALA A 82 -21.50 18.28 -22.38
CA ALA A 82 -21.12 19.66 -22.67
C ALA A 82 -19.60 19.75 -22.93
N GLY A 83 -19.24 20.50 -23.96
CA GLY A 83 -17.90 20.54 -24.57
C GLY A 83 -16.79 21.25 -23.76
N PRO A 84 -15.60 21.40 -24.38
CA PRO A 84 -14.29 21.57 -23.72
C PRO A 84 -14.02 22.96 -23.11
N SER A 85 -15.05 23.73 -22.77
CA SER A 85 -14.91 25.09 -22.19
C SER A 85 -15.46 25.24 -20.77
N GLN A 86 -16.15 24.22 -20.22
CA GLN A 86 -16.55 24.20 -18.80
C GLN A 86 -15.59 23.42 -17.89
N GLU A 87 -14.69 22.63 -18.49
CA GLU A 87 -13.71 21.80 -17.77
C GLU A 87 -12.81 22.64 -16.85
N GLN A 88 -12.32 23.80 -17.30
CA GLN A 88 -11.41 24.65 -16.51
C GLN A 88 -12.06 25.20 -15.22
N THR A 89 -13.37 25.47 -15.21
CA THR A 89 -14.07 25.95 -14.01
C THR A 89 -14.39 24.82 -13.02
N GLN A 90 -14.65 23.61 -13.53
CA GLN A 90 -14.89 22.44 -12.70
C GLN A 90 -13.58 21.85 -12.16
N GLU A 91 -12.48 21.93 -12.91
CA GLU A 91 -11.13 21.56 -12.50
C GLU A 91 -10.65 22.42 -11.33
N GLN A 92 -10.82 23.75 -11.40
CA GLN A 92 -10.53 24.65 -10.27
C GLN A 92 -11.34 24.28 -9.01
N SER A 93 -12.60 23.82 -9.17
CA SER A 93 -13.43 23.37 -8.04
C SER A 93 -13.02 22.01 -7.47
N ARG A 94 -12.46 21.12 -8.29
CA ARG A 94 -11.92 19.81 -7.85
C ARG A 94 -10.56 19.97 -7.19
N GLU A 95 -9.70 20.83 -7.72
CA GLU A 95 -8.40 21.16 -7.13
C GLU A 95 -8.56 21.87 -5.79
N ALA A 96 -9.49 22.83 -5.68
CA ALA A 96 -9.82 23.48 -4.41
C ALA A 96 -10.32 22.47 -3.36
N ARG A 97 -11.20 21.52 -3.74
CA ARG A 97 -11.67 20.45 -2.84
C ARG A 97 -10.55 19.50 -2.43
N LYS A 98 -9.65 19.15 -3.35
CA LYS A 98 -8.47 18.31 -3.05
C LYS A 98 -7.51 19.04 -2.10
N ALA A 99 -7.28 20.34 -2.31
CA ALA A 99 -6.45 21.17 -1.43
C ALA A 99 -7.04 21.30 -0.02
N GLU A 100 -8.36 21.52 0.11
CA GLU A 100 -9.03 21.56 1.42
C GLU A 100 -8.98 20.21 2.15
N LYS A 101 -9.17 19.09 1.43
CA LYS A 101 -9.04 17.75 2.01
C LYS A 101 -7.60 17.47 2.47
N LYS A 102 -6.60 17.86 1.68
CA LYS A 102 -5.17 17.75 2.06
C LYS A 102 -4.85 18.63 3.27
N ALA A 103 -5.31 19.89 3.30
CA ALA A 103 -5.13 20.78 4.44
C ALA A 103 -5.79 20.26 5.72
N ARG A 104 -6.98 19.62 5.63
CA ARG A 104 -7.64 18.98 6.78
C ARG A 104 -6.86 17.76 7.29
N LYS A 105 -6.37 16.91 6.37
CA LYS A 105 -5.53 15.75 6.72
C LYS A 105 -4.21 16.20 7.36
N GLU A 106 -3.55 17.19 6.79
CA GLU A 106 -2.31 17.76 7.34
C GLU A 106 -2.54 18.43 8.70
N ALA A 107 -3.66 19.13 8.90
CA ALA A 107 -4.03 19.69 10.20
C ALA A 107 -4.30 18.61 11.24
N ALA A 108 -4.91 17.48 10.87
CA ALA A 108 -5.12 16.34 11.76
C ALA A 108 -3.79 15.68 12.14
N ILE A 109 -2.89 15.48 11.18
CA ILE A 109 -1.54 14.94 11.40
C ILE A 109 -0.72 15.90 12.27
N ALA A 110 -0.82 17.21 12.05
CA ALA A 110 -0.16 18.22 12.88
C ALA A 110 -0.71 18.22 14.31
N ARG A 111 -2.03 18.04 14.49
CA ARG A 111 -2.64 17.88 15.82
C ARG A 111 -2.20 16.60 16.52
N GLN A 112 -2.11 15.48 15.80
CA GLN A 112 -1.60 14.21 16.35
C GLN A 112 -0.12 14.32 16.72
N LYS A 113 0.70 14.98 15.91
CA LYS A 113 2.12 15.22 16.20
C LYS A 113 2.34 16.25 17.32
N ALA A 114 1.45 17.22 17.46
CA ALA A 114 1.48 18.22 18.52
C ALA A 114 0.91 17.70 19.85
N LYS A 115 0.17 16.58 19.85
CA LYS A 115 -0.10 15.80 21.05
C LYS A 115 1.20 15.16 21.49
N THR A 116 1.92 15.86 22.36
CA THR A 116 3.14 15.37 23.00
C THR A 116 2.74 14.20 23.89
N VAL A 117 3.05 12.99 23.45
CA VAL A 117 2.87 11.75 24.23
C VAL A 117 3.69 11.88 25.52
N GLU A 118 3.02 12.05 26.65
CA GLU A 118 3.63 12.02 27.97
C GLU A 118 3.99 10.57 28.35
N VAL A 119 4.98 10.40 29.23
CA VAL A 119 5.44 9.07 29.67
C VAL A 119 4.32 8.40 30.46
N GLY A 120 3.54 7.56 29.79
CA GLY A 120 2.31 6.94 30.32
C GLY A 120 1.19 6.83 29.29
N ASP A 121 1.22 7.66 28.24
CA ASP A 121 0.29 7.61 27.11
C ASP A 121 0.91 6.74 26.00
N LEU A 122 1.15 5.44 26.30
CA LEU A 122 1.38 4.48 25.21
C LEU A 122 0.16 4.57 24.27
N PRO A 123 0.32 4.53 22.92
CA PRO A 123 -0.82 4.22 22.09
C PRO A 123 -1.33 2.86 22.57
N SER A 124 -2.48 2.87 23.23
CA SER A 124 -3.09 1.66 23.75
C SER A 124 -3.15 0.67 22.58
N SER A 125 -2.45 -0.46 22.70
CA SER A 125 -2.69 -1.63 21.85
C SER A 125 -4.01 -2.30 22.29
N ASP A 126 -4.97 -1.46 22.66
CA ASP A 126 -6.16 -1.68 23.47
C ASP A 126 -7.14 -0.56 23.08
N GLU A 127 -7.34 -0.43 21.77
CA GLU A 127 -8.56 0.15 21.20
C GLU A 127 -9.44 -1.03 20.73
N ASP A 128 -9.40 -2.10 21.53
CA ASP A 128 -10.24 -3.31 21.53
C ASP A 128 -10.54 -3.79 22.98
N GLU A 129 -10.47 -2.90 24.00
CA GLU A 129 -11.18 -3.05 25.28
C GLU A 129 -12.00 -1.80 25.67
N SER A 130 -12.63 -1.15 24.69
CA SER A 130 -13.80 -0.33 24.99
C SER A 130 -15.05 -1.10 24.61
N GLU A 131 -15.49 -2.03 25.49
CA GLU A 131 -16.90 -2.31 25.85
C GLU A 131 -16.94 -3.30 27.02
N SER A 132 -16.69 -2.81 28.24
CA SER A 132 -17.03 -3.51 29.49
C SER A 132 -18.17 -2.80 30.24
N ASP A 133 -19.10 -2.25 29.46
CA ASP A 133 -20.42 -1.75 29.91
C ASP A 133 -21.59 -2.48 29.19
N GLU A 134 -21.32 -3.51 28.37
CA GLU A 134 -22.35 -4.36 27.75
C GLU A 134 -22.69 -5.63 28.55
N ASP A 135 -21.94 -5.93 29.61
CA ASP A 135 -22.26 -7.04 30.52
C ASP A 135 -23.49 -6.76 31.41
N ASP A 136 -23.97 -5.51 31.47
CA ASP A 136 -25.21 -5.13 32.17
C ASP A 136 -26.46 -5.18 31.25
N ASP A 137 -26.32 -5.40 29.93
CA ASP A 137 -27.43 -5.59 28.97
C ASP A 137 -27.60 -7.04 28.47
N MET A 138 -26.71 -7.95 28.88
CA MET A 138 -26.89 -9.39 28.73
C MET A 138 -27.86 -9.92 29.81
N PRO A 139 -28.75 -10.89 29.52
CA PRO A 139 -29.65 -11.44 30.55
C PRO A 139 -28.81 -12.00 31.69
N ALA A 140 -28.89 -11.36 32.87
CA ALA A 140 -28.05 -11.63 34.03
C ALA A 140 -27.90 -13.14 34.26
N ASN A 141 -26.74 -13.69 33.88
CA ASN A 141 -26.43 -15.08 34.15
C ASN A 141 -26.30 -15.23 35.67
N PRO A 142 -27.15 -16.02 36.34
CA PRO A 142 -27.17 -16.13 37.80
C PRO A 142 -25.85 -16.62 38.39
N ASN A 143 -24.98 -17.26 37.58
CA ASN A 143 -23.64 -17.69 37.99
C ASN A 143 -22.54 -16.61 37.88
N HIS A 144 -22.75 -15.51 37.16
CA HIS A 144 -21.76 -14.43 37.04
C HIS A 144 -22.09 -13.19 37.88
N SER A 145 -23.15 -13.24 38.68
CA SER A 145 -23.54 -12.11 39.52
C SER A 145 -22.45 -11.73 40.53
N LYS A 146 -22.32 -10.43 40.80
CA LYS A 146 -21.39 -9.83 41.80
C LYS A 146 -21.51 -10.49 43.19
N LYS A 147 -22.66 -11.11 43.51
CA LYS A 147 -22.94 -11.81 44.77
C LYS A 147 -22.26 -13.20 44.85
N ALA A 148 -22.18 -13.94 43.74
CA ALA A 148 -21.46 -15.20 43.66
C ALA A 148 -19.94 -14.98 43.81
N ARG A 149 -19.42 -13.94 43.12
CA ARG A 149 -18.01 -13.53 43.24
C ARG A 149 -17.63 -13.16 44.68
N LYS A 150 -18.53 -12.49 45.40
CA LYS A 150 -18.31 -12.09 46.81
C LYS A 150 -18.36 -13.26 47.79
N GLN A 151 -19.05 -14.36 47.49
CA GLN A 151 -19.03 -15.56 48.33
C GLN A 151 -17.76 -16.40 48.12
N ALA A 152 -17.28 -16.52 46.87
CA ALA A 152 -16.04 -17.21 46.56
C ALA A 152 -14.81 -16.54 47.21
N ALA A 153 -14.80 -15.20 47.30
CA ALA A 153 -13.75 -14.44 47.98
C ALA A 153 -13.81 -14.52 49.53
N SER A 154 -14.85 -15.14 50.11
CA SER A 154 -15.02 -15.23 51.57
C SER A 154 -14.71 -16.61 52.16
N SER A 155 -14.60 -17.64 51.32
CA SER A 155 -13.96 -18.89 51.70
C SER A 155 -12.45 -18.68 51.67
N GLY A 156 -11.75 -18.86 52.81
CA GLY A 156 -10.30 -18.68 52.96
C GLY A 156 -9.45 -19.67 52.14
N VAL A 157 -9.67 -19.71 50.83
CA VAL A 157 -8.91 -20.48 49.86
C VAL A 157 -7.54 -19.85 49.67
N ASP A 158 -7.42 -18.53 49.87
CA ASP A 158 -6.17 -17.77 49.74
C ASP A 158 -5.07 -18.27 50.71
N GLU A 159 -5.42 -18.59 51.96
CA GLU A 159 -4.47 -19.13 52.95
C GLU A 159 -4.00 -20.56 52.62
N ILE A 160 -4.81 -21.31 51.86
CA ILE A 160 -4.46 -22.66 51.40
C ILE A 160 -3.61 -22.58 50.13
N THR A 161 -3.85 -21.60 49.25
CA THR A 161 -3.03 -21.39 48.04
C THR A 161 -1.65 -20.86 48.37
N ASP A 162 -1.50 -19.99 49.38
CA ASP A 162 -0.21 -19.47 49.83
C ASP A 162 0.73 -20.60 50.35
N GLY A 163 0.17 -21.63 50.97
CA GLY A 163 0.91 -22.81 51.42
C GLY A 163 1.40 -23.70 50.27
N VAL A 164 0.70 -23.70 49.14
CA VAL A 164 1.04 -24.47 47.93
C VAL A 164 2.04 -23.72 47.06
N GLU A 165 1.98 -22.39 47.04
CA GLU A 165 2.97 -21.54 46.36
C GLU A 165 4.37 -21.65 46.98
N ASN A 166 4.47 -21.84 48.29
CA ASN A 166 5.75 -22.03 48.99
C ASN A 166 6.29 -23.47 48.90
N LEU A 167 5.48 -24.42 48.44
CA LEU A 167 5.86 -25.80 48.13
C LEU A 167 6.07 -25.96 46.62
N GLN A 168 6.82 -25.06 45.99
CA GLN A 168 7.41 -25.25 44.66
C GLN A 168 8.29 -26.50 44.67
N ALA A 169 7.64 -27.66 44.60
CA ALA A 169 8.24 -28.94 44.36
C ALA A 169 9.08 -28.81 43.09
N ALA A 170 10.28 -29.41 43.10
CA ALA A 170 11.18 -29.38 41.96
C ALA A 170 10.39 -29.66 40.67
N PRO A 171 10.50 -28.80 39.64
CA PRO A 171 9.57 -28.78 38.53
C PRO A 171 9.42 -30.17 37.95
N SER A 172 8.16 -30.56 37.71
CA SER A 172 7.85 -31.87 37.16
C SER A 172 8.66 -32.07 35.87
N ARG A 173 8.95 -33.31 35.49
CA ARG A 173 9.80 -33.59 34.31
C ARG A 173 9.31 -32.85 33.05
N ARG A 174 7.98 -32.70 32.94
CA ARG A 174 7.29 -31.95 31.90
C ARG A 174 7.49 -30.44 32.01
N GLU A 175 7.49 -29.87 33.21
CA GLU A 175 7.81 -28.46 33.44
C GLU A 175 9.28 -28.15 33.17
N ARG A 176 10.20 -29.07 33.47
CA ARG A 176 11.63 -28.88 33.13
C ARG A 176 11.85 -28.83 31.62
N GLU A 177 11.23 -29.75 30.88
CA GLU A 177 11.30 -29.76 29.42
C GLU A 177 10.61 -28.52 28.82
N ALA A 178 9.50 -28.05 29.41
CA ALA A 178 8.85 -26.82 28.98
C ALA A 178 9.73 -25.57 29.21
N LEU A 179 10.40 -25.48 30.35
CA LEU A 179 11.33 -24.39 30.67
C LEU A 179 12.57 -24.43 29.77
N GLU A 180 13.09 -25.62 29.47
CA GLU A 180 14.21 -25.77 28.53
C GLU A 180 13.80 -25.41 27.09
N ALA A 181 12.60 -25.80 26.65
CA ALA A 181 12.05 -25.42 25.36
C ALA A 181 11.82 -23.90 25.27
N ALA A 182 11.35 -23.27 26.34
CA ALA A 182 11.22 -21.81 26.42
C ALA A 182 12.60 -21.14 26.33
N ALA A 183 13.58 -21.59 27.10
CA ALA A 183 14.95 -21.07 27.06
C ALA A 183 15.62 -21.27 25.70
N ALA A 184 15.36 -22.38 24.99
CA ALA A 184 15.86 -22.62 23.64
C ALA A 184 15.24 -21.66 22.62
N LYS A 185 13.92 -21.41 22.72
CA LYS A 185 13.23 -20.39 21.90
C LYS A 185 13.77 -18.99 22.17
N GLU A 186 13.98 -18.62 23.43
CA GLU A 186 14.59 -17.33 23.79
C GLU A 186 16.01 -17.18 23.24
N ARG A 187 16.83 -18.25 23.29
CA ARG A 187 18.17 -18.24 22.68
C ARG A 187 18.10 -18.08 21.17
N HIS A 188 17.17 -18.76 20.51
CA HIS A 188 16.96 -18.62 19.07
C HIS A 188 16.55 -17.18 18.72
N MET A 189 15.54 -16.63 19.40
CA MET A 189 15.10 -15.24 19.23
C MET A 189 16.25 -14.26 19.49
N ARG A 190 17.07 -14.51 20.50
CA ARG A 190 18.26 -13.70 20.80
C ARG A 190 19.32 -13.79 19.70
N LEU A 191 19.52 -14.95 19.09
CA LEU A 191 20.46 -15.12 17.97
C LEU A 191 19.94 -14.46 16.69
N THR A 192 18.63 -14.54 16.43
CA THR A 192 17.99 -13.85 15.30
C THR A 192 18.09 -12.34 15.47
N ALA A 193 17.80 -11.83 16.68
CA ALA A 193 17.97 -10.41 17.00
C ALA A 193 19.44 -9.95 16.88
N GLN A 194 20.41 -10.84 17.14
CA GLN A 194 21.83 -10.57 16.93
C GLN A 194 22.28 -10.68 15.47
N GLY A 195 21.41 -11.06 14.53
CA GLY A 195 21.78 -11.24 13.13
C GLY A 195 22.64 -12.48 12.88
N LYS A 196 22.60 -13.47 13.78
CA LYS A 196 23.49 -14.65 13.74
C LYS A 196 22.84 -15.89 13.17
N THR A 197 21.52 -15.93 13.03
CA THR A 197 20.82 -17.01 12.32
C THR A 197 21.03 -16.86 10.82
N ASP A 198 21.05 -17.96 10.08
CA ASP A 198 21.32 -17.92 8.64
C ASP A 198 20.29 -17.09 7.87
N GLU A 199 19.02 -17.09 8.33
CA GLU A 199 17.95 -16.21 7.84
C GLU A 199 18.30 -14.73 8.04
N SER A 200 18.67 -14.34 9.25
CA SER A 200 19.02 -12.95 9.55
C SER A 200 20.30 -12.49 8.84
N ARG A 201 21.23 -13.41 8.56
CA ARG A 201 22.41 -13.12 7.75
C ARG A 201 22.03 -12.87 6.29
N ALA A 202 21.16 -13.70 5.73
CA ALA A 202 20.65 -13.51 4.37
C ALA A 202 19.92 -12.17 4.21
N ASP A 203 19.11 -11.78 5.20
CA ASP A 203 18.43 -10.48 5.20
C ASP A 203 19.43 -9.31 5.29
N LEU A 204 20.46 -9.43 6.13
CA LEU A 204 21.53 -8.44 6.21
C LEU A 204 22.35 -8.34 4.92
N GLU A 205 22.63 -9.46 4.26
CA GLU A 205 23.31 -9.52 2.97
C GLU A 205 22.46 -8.85 1.88
N ARG A 206 21.17 -9.17 1.80
CA ARG A 206 20.23 -8.48 0.90
C ARG A 206 20.21 -6.97 1.15
N LEU A 207 20.20 -6.54 2.41
CA LEU A 207 20.25 -5.12 2.74
C LEU A 207 21.60 -4.48 2.38
N LYS A 208 22.72 -5.20 2.49
CA LYS A 208 24.03 -4.73 2.02
C LYS A 208 24.06 -4.55 0.52
N GLU A 209 23.56 -5.52 -0.25
CA GLU A 209 23.46 -5.41 -1.71
C GLU A 209 22.66 -4.19 -2.13
N ILE A 210 21.53 -3.90 -1.46
CA ILE A 210 20.73 -2.70 -1.74
C ILE A 210 21.51 -1.42 -1.40
N ARG A 211 22.25 -1.39 -0.29
CA ARG A 211 23.10 -0.25 0.07
C ARG A 211 24.22 -0.04 -0.94
N GLU A 212 24.86 -1.11 -1.40
CA GLU A 212 25.90 -1.07 -2.42
C GLU A 212 25.35 -0.55 -3.75
N ARG A 213 24.20 -1.07 -4.21
CA ARG A 213 23.53 -0.57 -5.42
C ARG A 213 23.21 0.92 -5.32
N ARG A 214 22.62 1.35 -4.19
CA ARG A 214 22.33 2.77 -3.95
C ARG A 214 23.59 3.63 -3.91
N ALA A 215 24.67 3.12 -3.31
CA ALA A 215 25.94 3.84 -3.26
C ALA A 215 26.59 3.94 -4.65
N LEU A 216 26.52 2.88 -5.46
CA LEU A 216 27.00 2.90 -6.85
C LEU A 216 26.18 3.85 -7.71
N ASP A 217 24.86 3.86 -7.57
CA ASP A 217 24.00 4.80 -8.29
C ASP A 217 24.22 6.25 -7.84
N ALA A 218 24.40 6.48 -6.53
CA ALA A 218 24.76 7.79 -6.01
C ALA A 218 26.12 8.26 -6.52
N ALA A 219 27.12 7.36 -6.56
CA ALA A 219 28.44 7.65 -7.09
C ALA A 219 28.40 7.93 -8.61
N ARG A 220 27.59 7.19 -9.38
CA ARG A 220 27.36 7.47 -10.81
C ARG A 220 26.72 8.83 -11.02
N ARG A 221 25.70 9.17 -10.24
CA ARG A 221 25.04 10.49 -10.28
C ARG A 221 25.98 11.62 -9.86
N GLN A 222 26.86 11.39 -8.88
CA GLN A 222 27.86 12.38 -8.47
C GLN A 222 28.93 12.58 -9.55
N ALA A 223 29.45 11.49 -10.13
CA ALA A 223 30.40 11.57 -11.25
C ALA A 223 29.80 12.30 -12.45
N GLU A 224 28.56 11.98 -12.83
CA GLU A 224 27.87 12.68 -13.91
C GLU A 224 27.64 14.18 -13.60
N ARG A 225 27.32 14.52 -12.35
CA ARG A 225 27.18 15.92 -11.93
C ARG A 225 28.51 16.66 -11.98
N GLU A 226 29.60 16.04 -11.52
CA GLU A 226 30.94 16.61 -11.57
C GLU A 226 31.39 16.84 -13.02
N GLU A 227 31.17 15.89 -13.92
CA GLU A 227 31.46 16.05 -15.35
C GLU A 227 30.62 17.17 -16.00
N ARG A 228 29.32 17.25 -15.67
CA ARG A 228 28.45 18.34 -16.14
C ARG A 228 28.93 19.70 -15.61
N GLU A 229 29.32 19.79 -14.34
CA GLU A 229 29.85 21.02 -13.75
C GLU A 229 31.19 21.44 -14.37
N GLU A 230 32.08 20.49 -14.70
CA GLU A 230 33.32 20.78 -15.41
C GLU A 230 33.05 21.30 -16.82
N GLN A 231 32.13 20.67 -17.56
CA GLN A 231 31.71 21.15 -18.87
C GLN A 231 31.07 22.53 -18.80
N GLU A 232 30.25 22.79 -17.77
CA GLU A 232 29.68 24.12 -17.55
C GLU A 232 30.73 25.16 -17.19
N LYS A 233 31.74 24.82 -16.37
CA LYS A 233 32.84 25.72 -16.05
C LYS A 233 33.64 26.08 -17.30
N ILE A 234 33.90 25.12 -18.18
CA ILE A 234 34.56 25.37 -19.48
C ILE A 234 33.69 26.28 -20.34
N LYS A 235 32.39 25.98 -20.50
CA LYS A 235 31.46 26.81 -21.28
C LYS A 235 31.30 28.23 -20.72
N LYS A 236 31.26 28.37 -19.39
CA LYS A 236 31.20 29.67 -18.70
C LYS A 236 32.48 30.46 -18.95
N ALA A 237 33.66 29.85 -18.82
CA ALA A 237 34.94 30.50 -19.12
C ALA A 237 35.06 30.92 -20.60
N GLU A 238 34.60 30.08 -21.54
CA GLU A 238 34.55 30.43 -22.97
C GLU A 238 33.60 31.59 -23.25
N PHE A 239 32.44 31.62 -22.58
CA PHE A 239 31.47 32.69 -22.71
C PHE A 239 32.01 34.01 -22.16
N GLU A 240 32.62 33.99 -20.98
CA GLU A 240 33.27 35.16 -20.36
C GLU A 240 34.41 35.69 -21.23
N ALA A 241 35.25 34.81 -21.79
CA ALA A 241 36.31 35.22 -22.72
C ALA A 241 35.74 35.85 -24.00
N LYS A 242 34.65 35.31 -24.55
CA LYS A 242 33.96 35.86 -25.72
C LYS A 242 33.30 37.20 -25.41
N GLU A 243 32.71 37.36 -24.22
CA GLU A 243 32.12 38.60 -23.77
C GLU A 243 33.18 39.68 -23.53
N ALA A 244 34.30 39.34 -22.87
CA ALA A 244 35.44 40.23 -22.71
C ALA A 244 35.97 40.71 -24.06
N ARG A 245 36.16 39.80 -25.03
CA ARG A 245 36.56 40.15 -26.40
C ARG A 245 35.55 41.06 -27.09
N ARG A 246 34.25 40.82 -26.90
CA ARG A 246 33.18 41.68 -27.44
C ARG A 246 33.19 43.07 -26.78
N ARG A 247 33.44 43.15 -25.48
CA ARG A 247 33.51 44.38 -24.70
C ARG A 247 34.71 45.23 -25.10
N GLU A 248 35.88 44.62 -25.28
CA GLU A 248 37.08 45.30 -25.80
C GLU A 248 36.88 45.82 -27.23
N ALA A 249 36.30 45.01 -28.12
CA ALA A 249 35.99 45.43 -29.48
C ALA A 249 34.97 46.60 -29.54
N ALA A 250 34.01 46.63 -28.60
CA ALA A 250 33.06 47.73 -28.47
C ALA A 250 33.71 49.00 -27.91
N ALA A 251 34.69 48.88 -27.00
CA ALA A 251 35.45 50.02 -26.48
C ALA A 251 36.36 50.65 -27.56
N GLY A 252 36.99 49.84 -28.43
CA GLY A 252 37.86 50.33 -29.51
C GLY A 252 37.17 51.14 -30.60
N LYS A 253 35.85 50.95 -30.83
CA LYS A 253 35.09 51.67 -31.86
C LYS A 253 34.68 53.09 -31.47
N LYS A 254 34.72 53.48 -30.19
CA LYS A 254 34.31 54.82 -29.74
C LYS A 254 35.37 55.90 -29.95
N GLY A 255 36.59 55.54 -30.40
CA GLY A 255 37.71 56.49 -30.58
C GLY A 255 37.95 57.03 -31.99
N LYS A 256 37.20 56.60 -33.02
CA LYS A 256 37.47 56.96 -34.42
C LYS A 256 36.40 57.89 -35.01
N LYS A 257 36.33 59.12 -34.48
CA LYS A 257 35.77 60.28 -35.17
C LYS A 257 36.82 61.40 -35.14
N LYS A 258 37.55 61.52 -36.23
CA LYS A 258 38.30 62.71 -36.64
C LYS A 258 38.14 62.84 -38.14
#